data_AF-A0A4Y7K9F5-F1
#
_entry.id   AF-A0A4Y7K9F5-F1
#
_cell.length_a   1.000
_cell.length_b   1.000
_cell.length_c   1.000
_cell.angle_alpha   90.00
_cell.angle_beta   90.00
_cell.angle_gamma   90.00
#
_symmetry.space_group_name_H-M   'P 1'
#
loop_
_entity.id
_entity.type
_entity.pdbx_description
1 polymer ?
#
loop_
_entity_poly.entity_id
_entity_poly.type
_entity_poly.pdbx_seq_one_letter_code
_entity_poly.pdbx_strand_id
1 'polypeptide(L)'
;MQKAVKVATEMADTAIADGKAFCISPIDVGLDPAAAREAVVKVMEKKGLPIMVFSKDAVTNKAVVYAGVPVNGDTSKGLEVSEWLTAALGPIKGRCGKGKGGLAQGQGTHATHMKEAMDIATEFASMKLR
;
A
#
# COMPACT_ATOMS: atom_id res chain seq x y z
N MET A 1 6.34 -15.01 -6.33
CA MET A 1 5.58 -14.57 -5.14
C MET A 1 6.49 -14.17 -3.98
N GLN A 2 7.42 -15.02 -3.49
CA GLN A 2 8.29 -14.68 -2.34
C GLN A 2 9.12 -13.37 -2.47
N LYS A 3 9.50 -12.96 -3.69
CA LYS A 3 10.29 -11.74 -3.92
C LYS A 3 9.55 -10.46 -3.48
N ALA A 4 8.24 -10.36 -3.75
CA ALA A 4 7.45 -9.19 -3.37
C ALA A 4 7.29 -9.07 -1.85
N VAL A 5 7.03 -10.21 -1.18
CA VAL A 5 6.96 -10.28 0.29
C VAL A 5 8.29 -9.85 0.91
N LYS A 6 9.42 -10.31 0.35
CA LYS A 6 10.76 -9.94 0.83
C LYS A 6 11.00 -8.43 0.73
N VAL A 7 10.76 -7.83 -0.44
CA VAL A 7 10.94 -6.38 -0.66
C VAL A 7 10.04 -5.58 0.29
N ALA A 8 8.76 -5.94 0.39
CA ALA A 8 7.83 -5.25 1.28
C ALA A 8 8.23 -5.39 2.76
N THR A 9 8.82 -6.52 3.16
CA THR A 9 9.33 -6.75 4.52
C THR A 9 10.54 -5.86 4.81
N GLU A 10 11.52 -5.80 3.90
CA GLU A 10 12.73 -4.96 4.04
C GLU A 10 12.39 -3.46 4.10
N MET A 11 11.42 -3.03 3.29
CA MET A 11 10.90 -1.66 3.34
C MET A 11 10.19 -1.36 4.66
N ALA A 12 9.41 -2.31 5.17
CA ALA A 12 8.76 -2.16 6.48
C ALA A 12 9.78 -2.14 7.62
N ASP A 13 10.84 -2.94 7.55
CA ASP A 13 11.95 -2.90 8.52
C ASP A 13 12.66 -1.54 8.53
N THR A 14 12.91 -0.99 7.34
CA THR A 14 13.49 0.37 7.21
C THR A 14 12.54 1.42 7.79
N ALA A 15 11.24 1.33 7.49
CA ALA A 15 10.24 2.27 8.01
C ALA A 15 10.17 2.23 9.55
N ILE A 16 10.21 1.04 10.14
CA ILE A 16 10.23 0.87 11.61
C ILE A 16 11.52 1.45 12.19
N ALA A 17 12.68 1.19 11.58
CA ALA A 17 13.97 1.72 12.04
C ALA A 17 14.00 3.27 11.98
N ASP A 18 13.32 3.86 10.99
CA ASP A 18 13.12 5.30 10.84
C ASP A 18 12.06 5.87 11.81
N GLY A 19 11.42 5.04 12.64
CA GLY A 19 10.35 5.45 13.56
C GLY A 19 9.03 5.78 12.89
N LYS A 20 8.80 5.33 11.66
CA LYS A 20 7.54 5.57 10.92
C LYS A 20 6.45 4.62 11.40
N ALA A 21 5.23 5.14 11.49
CA ALA A 21 4.05 4.37 11.87
C ALA A 21 3.43 3.55 10.72
N PHE A 22 3.93 3.67 9.49
CA PHE A 22 3.39 3.02 8.29
C PHE A 22 4.51 2.72 7.28
N CYS A 23 4.21 1.87 6.29
CA CYS A 23 5.13 1.50 5.21
C CYS A 23 4.48 1.69 3.83
N ILE A 24 5.22 2.32 2.91
CA ILE A 24 4.88 2.37 1.48
C ILE A 24 5.98 1.63 0.72
N SER A 25 5.62 0.61 -0.07
CA SER A 25 6.61 -0.20 -0.81
C SER A 25 6.26 -0.34 -2.28
N PRO A 26 7.19 -0.02 -3.20
CA PRO A 26 7.07 -0.53 -4.56
C PRO A 26 7.38 -2.03 -4.57
N ILE A 27 6.63 -2.81 -5.34
CA ILE A 27 6.86 -4.23 -5.59
C ILE A 27 6.73 -4.49 -7.10
N ASP A 28 7.29 -5.61 -7.55
CA ASP A 28 7.28 -6.01 -8.96
C ASP A 28 6.48 -7.29 -9.13
N VAL A 29 5.15 -7.14 -9.28
CA VAL A 29 4.20 -8.24 -9.49
C VAL A 29 3.29 -8.01 -10.71
N GLY A 30 3.62 -7.02 -11.56
CA GLY A 30 2.77 -6.59 -12.66
C GLY A 30 1.37 -6.21 -12.17
N LEU A 31 0.34 -6.85 -12.73
CA LEU A 31 -1.07 -6.68 -12.35
C LEU A 31 -1.63 -7.84 -11.52
N ASP A 32 -0.81 -8.60 -10.80
CA ASP A 32 -1.27 -9.71 -9.96
C ASP A 32 -1.78 -9.21 -8.59
N PRO A 33 -3.11 -9.10 -8.38
CA PRO A 33 -3.66 -8.62 -7.11
C PRO A 33 -3.48 -9.65 -5.98
N ALA A 34 -3.33 -10.93 -6.28
CA ALA A 34 -3.15 -11.97 -5.27
C ALA A 34 -1.74 -11.89 -4.67
N ALA A 35 -0.72 -11.70 -5.51
CA ALA A 35 0.65 -11.47 -5.06
C ALA A 35 0.78 -10.16 -4.26
N ALA A 36 0.12 -9.09 -4.69
CA ALA A 36 0.08 -7.82 -3.95
C ALA A 36 -0.61 -7.98 -2.58
N ARG A 37 -1.75 -8.68 -2.54
CA ARG A 37 -2.44 -9.02 -1.29
C ARG A 37 -1.57 -9.83 -0.35
N GLU A 38 -0.92 -10.88 -0.85
CA GLU A 38 -0.05 -11.75 -0.05
C GLU A 38 1.07 -10.95 0.63
N ALA A 39 1.73 -10.04 -0.11
CA ALA A 39 2.76 -9.17 0.42
C ALA A 39 2.23 -8.27 1.55
N VAL A 40 1.08 -7.62 1.34
CA VAL A 40 0.44 -6.77 2.35
C VAL A 40 0.08 -7.55 3.60
N VAL A 41 -0.64 -8.67 3.46
CA VAL A 41 -1.12 -9.46 4.61
C VAL A 41 0.06 -9.96 5.44
N LYS A 42 1.08 -10.56 4.81
CA LYS A 42 2.24 -11.09 5.53
C LYS A 42 3.02 -10.03 6.29
N VAL A 43 3.23 -8.86 5.68
CA VAL A 43 3.98 -7.78 6.33
C VAL A 43 3.14 -7.17 7.46
N MET A 44 1.85 -6.96 7.21
CA MET A 44 0.92 -6.44 8.21
C MET A 44 0.83 -7.36 9.44
N GLU A 45 0.72 -8.68 9.25
CA GLU A 45 0.71 -9.67 10.33
C GLU A 45 2.05 -9.74 11.07
N LYS A 46 3.17 -9.70 10.35
CA LYS A 46 4.51 -9.85 10.94
C LYS A 46 4.96 -8.59 11.69
N LYS A 47 4.59 -7.41 11.20
CA LYS A 47 5.13 -6.14 11.68
C LYS A 47 4.11 -5.31 12.46
N GLY A 48 2.82 -5.54 12.27
CA GLY A 48 1.76 -4.86 13.02
C GLY A 48 1.55 -3.38 12.65
N LEU A 49 2.00 -2.94 11.48
CA LEU A 49 1.79 -1.57 10.99
C LEU A 49 0.98 -1.52 9.68
N PRO A 50 0.30 -0.40 9.40
CA PRO A 50 -0.25 -0.09 8.09
C PRO A 50 0.78 -0.21 6.97
N ILE A 51 0.40 -0.86 5.87
CA ILE A 51 1.23 -1.00 4.68
C ILE A 51 0.42 -0.78 3.40
N MET A 52 1.03 -0.10 2.43
CA MET A 52 0.53 -0.01 1.06
C MET A 52 1.62 -0.40 0.07
N VAL A 53 1.26 -1.25 -0.89
CA VAL A 53 2.16 -1.69 -1.95
C VAL A 53 1.68 -1.20 -3.31
N PHE A 54 2.65 -0.82 -4.15
CA PHE A 54 2.42 -0.36 -5.51
C PHE A 54 3.15 -1.27 -6.49
N SER A 55 2.45 -1.75 -7.52
CA SER A 55 3.05 -2.49 -8.62
C SER A 55 2.59 -1.91 -9.93
N LYS A 56 3.49 -1.84 -10.90
CA LYS A 56 3.19 -1.39 -12.26
C LYS A 56 3.44 -2.49 -13.26
N ASP A 57 2.62 -2.50 -14.30
CA ASP A 57 2.86 -3.26 -15.51
C ASP A 57 3.36 -2.32 -16.60
N ALA A 58 4.63 -2.48 -16.97
CA ALA A 58 5.28 -1.60 -17.94
C ALA A 58 4.70 -1.73 -19.35
N VAL A 59 4.06 -2.86 -19.67
CA VAL A 59 3.48 -3.13 -21.00
C VAL A 59 2.17 -2.37 -21.19
N THR A 60 1.29 -2.40 -20.19
CA THR A 60 -0.06 -1.80 -20.27
C THR A 60 -0.15 -0.42 -19.62
N ASN A 61 0.93 0.07 -19.01
CA ASN A 61 0.99 1.31 -18.22
C ASN A 61 -0.04 1.35 -17.08
N LYS A 62 -0.50 0.18 -16.63
CA LYS A 62 -1.43 0.04 -15.50
C LYS A 62 -0.65 -0.15 -14.21
N ALA A 63 -1.25 0.27 -13.11
CA ALA A 63 -0.72 0.03 -11.78
C ALA A 63 -1.80 -0.57 -10.88
N VAL A 64 -1.42 -1.57 -10.09
CA VAL A 64 -2.22 -2.14 -9.01
C VAL A 64 -1.68 -1.64 -7.68
N VAL A 65 -2.59 -1.24 -6.80
CA VAL A 65 -2.26 -0.77 -5.46
C VAL A 65 -3.09 -1.59 -4.47
N TYR A 66 -2.42 -2.10 -3.44
CA TYR A 66 -3.05 -2.87 -2.37
C TYR A 66 -2.64 -2.28 -1.03
N ALA A 67 -3.60 -2.05 -0.15
CA ALA A 67 -3.39 -1.45 1.16
C ALA A 67 -3.95 -2.35 2.27
N GLY A 68 -3.28 -2.34 3.41
CA GLY A 68 -3.67 -3.03 4.62
C GLY A 68 -3.43 -2.16 5.85
N VAL A 69 -4.43 -2.09 6.72
CA VAL A 69 -4.40 -1.40 8.00
C VAL A 69 -4.82 -2.41 9.08
N PRO A 70 -3.98 -2.67 10.10
CA PRO A 70 -4.35 -3.55 11.22
C PRO A 70 -5.63 -3.05 11.91
N VAL A 71 -6.64 -3.91 12.05
CA VAL A 71 -7.97 -3.54 12.58
C VAL A 71 -7.97 -3.35 14.11
N ASN A 72 -7.01 -3.99 14.80
CA ASN A 72 -6.97 -4.06 16.26
C ASN A 72 -5.70 -3.39 16.87
N GLY A 73 -5.00 -2.54 16.10
CA GLY A 73 -3.79 -1.86 16.57
C GLY A 73 -4.10 -0.46 17.10
N ASP A 74 -3.60 -0.11 18.28
CA ASP A 74 -3.64 1.30 18.75
C ASP A 74 -2.88 2.24 17.79
N THR A 75 -1.92 1.70 17.05
CA THR A 75 -1.04 2.39 16.08
C THR A 75 -1.72 2.76 14.75
N SER A 76 -2.94 2.27 14.50
CA SER A 76 -3.70 2.58 13.27
C SER A 76 -4.95 3.43 13.51
N LYS A 77 -5.17 3.89 14.75
CA LYS A 77 -6.29 4.75 15.13
C LYS A 77 -6.26 6.03 14.30
N GLY A 78 -7.21 6.16 13.37
CA GLY A 78 -7.39 7.35 12.52
C GLY A 78 -7.12 7.13 11.04
N LEU A 79 -6.44 6.05 10.65
CA LEU A 79 -6.17 5.74 9.24
C LEU A 79 -7.21 4.75 8.69
N GLU A 80 -8.16 5.24 7.88
CA GLU A 80 -9.10 4.38 7.18
C GLU A 80 -8.50 3.90 5.85
N VAL A 81 -8.51 2.59 5.62
CA VAL A 81 -7.80 1.95 4.50
C VAL A 81 -8.36 2.34 3.14
N SER A 82 -9.67 2.54 3.02
CA SER A 82 -10.33 2.87 1.75
C SER A 82 -10.10 4.34 1.37
N GLU A 83 -10.15 5.26 2.33
CA GLU A 83 -9.80 6.68 2.17
C GLU A 83 -8.33 6.81 1.78
N TRP A 84 -7.44 6.12 2.50
CA TRP A 84 -6.01 6.15 2.25
C TRP A 84 -5.68 5.66 0.84
N LEU A 85 -6.28 4.53 0.44
CA LEU A 85 -6.11 4.00 -0.90
C LEU A 85 -6.74 4.89 -1.97
N THR A 86 -7.92 5.46 -1.71
CA THR A 86 -8.58 6.37 -2.67
C THR A 86 -7.74 7.61 -2.94
N ALA A 87 -7.13 8.20 -1.92
CA ALA A 87 -6.20 9.32 -2.07
C ALA A 87 -4.99 8.93 -2.94
N ALA A 88 -4.36 7.78 -2.64
CA ALA A 88 -3.22 7.26 -3.39
C ALA A 88 -3.55 6.98 -4.87
N LEU A 89 -4.78 6.55 -5.18
CA LEU A 89 -5.18 6.21 -6.55
C LEU A 89 -5.47 7.43 -7.43
N GLY A 90 -5.64 8.63 -6.86
CA GLY A 90 -5.95 9.86 -7.59
C GLY A 90 -5.00 10.13 -8.75
N PRO A 91 -3.67 10.22 -8.53
CA PRO A 91 -2.70 10.51 -9.58
C PRO A 91 -2.65 9.47 -10.69
N ILE A 92 -2.89 8.19 -10.36
CA ILE A 92 -2.87 7.11 -11.36
C ILE A 92 -4.22 6.87 -12.05
N LYS A 93 -5.20 7.79 -11.86
CA LYS A 93 -6.59 7.68 -12.34
C LYS A 93 -7.24 6.35 -11.97
N GLY A 94 -6.94 5.87 -10.77
CA GLY A 94 -7.44 4.59 -10.27
C GLY A 94 -8.76 4.70 -9.54
N ARG A 95 -9.37 3.55 -9.29
CA ARG A 95 -10.56 3.44 -8.43
C ARG A 95 -10.32 2.40 -7.34
N CYS A 96 -10.71 2.76 -6.12
CA CYS A 96 -10.70 1.86 -4.99
C CYS A 96 -11.91 0.92 -5.08
N GLY A 97 -11.67 -0.39 -4.93
CA GLY A 97 -12.74 -1.35 -4.69
C GLY A 97 -13.32 -1.19 -3.28
N LYS A 98 -14.42 -1.90 -2.97
CA LYS A 98 -14.97 -1.91 -1.60
C LYS A 98 -13.94 -2.55 -0.65
N GLY A 99 -13.35 -1.75 0.24
CA GLY A 99 -12.48 -2.24 1.31
C GLY A 99 -13.26 -3.11 2.31
N LYS A 100 -12.63 -4.16 2.83
CA LYS A 100 -13.22 -5.04 3.85
C LYS A 100 -12.13 -5.58 4.78
N GLY A 101 -12.37 -5.52 6.08
CA GLY A 101 -11.50 -6.13 7.09
C GLY A 101 -10.11 -5.49 7.18
N GLY A 102 -10.02 -4.17 7.03
CA GLY A 102 -8.73 -3.45 7.03
C GLY A 102 -7.92 -3.61 5.75
N LEU A 103 -8.46 -4.22 4.69
CA LEU A 103 -7.80 -4.37 3.40
C LEU A 103 -8.57 -3.64 2.30
N ALA A 104 -7.85 -2.99 1.39
CA ALA A 104 -8.43 -2.40 0.19
C ALA A 104 -7.50 -2.59 -1.02
N GLN A 105 -8.08 -2.57 -2.22
CA GLN A 105 -7.32 -2.66 -3.46
C GLN A 105 -7.89 -1.76 -4.54
N GLY A 106 -7.06 -1.35 -5.48
CA GLY A 106 -7.47 -0.60 -6.65
C GLY A 106 -6.47 -0.70 -7.77
N GLN A 107 -6.91 -0.26 -8.94
CA GLN A 107 -6.11 -0.25 -10.16
C GLN A 107 -6.27 1.09 -10.87
N GLY A 108 -5.18 1.59 -11.43
CA GLY A 108 -5.13 2.78 -12.27
C GLY A 108 -4.47 2.52 -13.63
N THR A 109 -4.65 3.43 -14.57
CA THR A 109 -4.16 3.35 -15.95
C THR A 109 -3.01 4.30 -16.26
N HIS A 110 -2.55 5.06 -15.26
CA HIS A 110 -1.49 6.06 -15.38
C HIS A 110 -0.32 5.71 -14.46
N ALA A 111 0.32 4.55 -14.67
CA ALA A 111 1.43 4.08 -13.85
C ALA A 111 2.66 5.02 -13.85
N THR A 112 2.75 5.93 -14.81
CA THR A 112 3.76 7.01 -14.84
C THR A 112 3.68 7.94 -13.61
N HIS A 113 2.51 8.08 -12.99
CA HIS A 113 2.29 8.90 -11.79
C HIS A 113 2.42 8.09 -10.49
N MET A 114 3.00 6.90 -10.52
CA MET A 114 3.13 6.03 -9.34
C MET A 114 3.93 6.69 -8.22
N LYS A 115 4.96 7.47 -8.53
CA LYS A 115 5.74 8.19 -7.51
C LYS A 115 4.87 9.21 -6.77
N GLU A 116 4.13 10.03 -7.52
CA GLU A 116 3.19 11.01 -6.97
C GLU A 116 2.11 10.34 -6.10
N ALA A 117 1.59 9.18 -6.55
CA ALA A 117 0.66 8.37 -5.77
C ALA A 117 1.25 7.87 -4.43
N MET A 118 2.53 7.45 -4.42
CA MET A 118 3.24 7.05 -3.20
C MET A 118 3.48 8.23 -2.27
N ASP A 119 3.79 9.41 -2.81
CA ASP A 119 4.01 10.64 -2.03
C ASP A 119 2.69 11.07 -1.36
N ILE A 120 1.56 11.09 -2.08
CA ILE A 120 0.23 11.36 -1.52
C ILE A 120 -0.16 10.33 -0.45
N ALA A 121 0.10 9.05 -0.69
CA ALA A 121 -0.16 8.01 0.31
C ALA A 121 0.65 8.26 1.59
N THR A 122 1.91 8.66 1.45
CA THR A 122 2.81 8.97 2.57
C THR A 122 2.29 10.17 3.37
N GLU A 123 1.91 11.25 2.70
CA GLU A 123 1.36 12.46 3.33
C GLU A 123 0.06 12.16 4.07
N PHE A 124 -0.87 11.46 3.42
CA PHE A 124 -2.16 11.11 4.01
C PHE A 124 -1.99 10.28 5.29
N ALA A 125 -1.17 9.23 5.26
CA ALA A 125 -0.90 8.43 6.46
C ALA A 125 -0.21 9.24 7.56
N SER A 126 0.76 10.09 7.20
CA SER A 126 1.46 10.97 8.14
C SER A 126 0.57 12.05 8.77
N MET A 127 -0.56 12.40 8.15
CA MET A 127 -1.56 13.31 8.73
C MET A 127 -2.51 12.58 9.68
N LYS A 128 -2.90 11.35 9.34
CA LYS A 128 -3.90 10.57 10.09
C LYS A 128 -3.32 9.85 11.31
N LEU A 129 -2.02 9.56 11.31
CA LEU A 129 -1.32 8.82 12.38
C LEU A 129 -0.49 9.75 13.29
N ARG A 130 -0.86 11.04 13.39
CA ARG A 130 -0.21 12.01 14.30
C ARG A 130 -0.73 11.91 15.72
#